data_AF-A0A6B7EQF0-F1
#
_entry.id   AF-A0A6B7EQF0-F1
#
_cell.length_a   1.000
_cell.length_b   1.000
_cell.length_c   1.000
_cell.angle_alpha   90.00
_cell.angle_beta   90.00
_cell.angle_gamma   90.00
#
_symmetry.space_group_name_H-M   'P 1'
#
loop_
_entity.id
_entity.type
_entity.pdbx_description
1 polymer ?
#
loop_
_entity_poly.entity_id
_entity_poly.type
_entity_poly.pdbx_seq_one_letter_code
_entity_poly.pdbx_strand_id
1 'polypeptide(L)'
;LSDLLDNRKQRILNAIRNSEELRGGAIEQLEKARAHLRKVEMEADQYRVNGYSEIERKRLFLINSTYKTLEQLENDNNETIHFEQQRAINQVRQRVFQQALQGALGTLNSCLNNELHLRTISANIDILGAMNEITD
;
A
#
# COMPACT_ATOMS: atom_id res chain seq x y z
N LEU A 1 77.57 42.90 -39.22
CA LEU A 1 76.18 43.25 -39.64
C LEU A 1 75.38 42.01 -40.01
N SER A 2 75.94 41.06 -40.80
CA SER A 2 75.25 39.80 -41.18
C SER A 2 74.77 39.00 -39.97
N ASP A 3 75.64 38.69 -39.01
CA ASP A 3 75.31 37.84 -37.85
C ASP A 3 74.15 38.38 -36.99
N LEU A 4 74.02 39.72 -36.90
CA LEU A 4 72.92 40.35 -36.17
C LEU A 4 71.59 40.21 -36.91
N LEU A 5 71.60 40.30 -38.24
CA LEU A 5 70.42 40.09 -39.08
C LEU A 5 70.00 38.62 -39.08
N ASP A 6 70.94 37.69 -39.11
CA ASP A 6 70.67 36.26 -39.03
C ASP A 6 70.13 35.86 -37.65
N ASN A 7 70.68 36.41 -36.56
CA ASN A 7 70.14 36.21 -35.22
C ASN A 7 68.70 36.73 -35.11
N ARG A 8 68.44 37.93 -35.64
CA ARG A 8 67.09 38.51 -35.66
C ARG A 8 66.12 37.67 -36.48
N LYS A 9 66.55 37.18 -37.65
CA LYS A 9 65.77 36.26 -38.49
C LYS A 9 65.41 34.98 -37.74
N GLN A 10 66.38 34.35 -37.07
CA GLN A 10 66.15 33.15 -36.28
C GLN A 10 65.19 33.38 -35.11
N ARG A 11 65.32 34.49 -34.37
CA ARG A 11 64.38 34.83 -33.29
C ARG A 11 62.95 35.02 -33.79
N ILE A 12 62.77 35.69 -34.93
CA ILE A 12 61.44 35.90 -35.54
C ILE A 12 60.86 34.56 -35.99
N LEU A 13 61.64 33.71 -36.67
CA LEU A 13 61.20 32.38 -37.12
C LEU A 13 60.79 31.49 -35.93
N ASN A 14 61.59 31.48 -34.86
CA ASN A 14 61.25 30.72 -33.65
C ASN A 14 59.98 31.24 -32.97
N ALA A 15 59.78 32.57 -32.92
CA ALA A 15 58.56 33.16 -32.35
C ALA A 15 57.31 32.80 -33.17
N ILE A 16 57.40 32.82 -34.50
CA ILE A 16 56.31 32.39 -35.40
C ILE A 16 55.99 30.92 -35.18
N ARG A 17 57.00 30.05 -35.20
CA ARG A 17 56.82 28.60 -34.98
C ARG A 17 56.21 28.28 -33.63
N ASN A 18 56.70 28.90 -32.56
CA ASN A 18 56.13 28.71 -31.22
C ASN A 18 54.66 29.18 -31.17
N SER A 19 54.35 30.30 -31.84
CA SER A 19 52.98 30.79 -31.92
C SER A 19 52.06 29.86 -32.70
N GLU A 20 52.54 29.24 -33.78
CA GLU A 20 51.79 28.26 -34.58
C GLU A 20 51.56 26.95 -33.81
N GLU A 21 52.58 26.44 -33.13
CA GLU A 21 52.47 25.23 -32.29
C GLU A 21 51.50 25.46 -31.11
N LEU A 22 51.59 26.61 -30.42
CA LEU A 22 50.65 26.98 -29.36
C LEU A 22 49.21 27.13 -29.88
N ARG A 23 49.04 27.77 -31.04
CA ARG A 23 47.72 27.91 -31.67
C ARG A 23 47.15 26.54 -32.05
N GLY A 24 47.96 25.67 -32.65
CA GLY A 24 47.55 24.31 -33.01
C GLY A 24 47.11 23.51 -31.79
N GLY A 25 47.93 23.52 -30.73
CA GLY A 25 47.60 22.86 -29.47
C GLY A 25 46.35 23.43 -28.80
N ALA A 26 46.16 24.76 -28.81
CA ALA A 26 44.96 25.39 -28.26
C ALA A 26 43.68 25.02 -29.03
N ILE A 27 43.76 24.95 -30.36
CA ILE A 27 42.63 24.52 -31.20
C ILE A 27 42.27 23.06 -30.91
N GLU A 28 43.25 22.16 -30.84
CA GLU A 28 43.00 20.75 -30.54
C GLU A 28 42.36 20.57 -29.15
N GLN A 29 42.85 21.29 -28.14
CA GLN A 29 42.26 21.26 -26.79
C GLN A 29 40.83 21.81 -26.79
N LEU A 30 40.56 22.88 -27.54
CA LEU A 30 39.21 23.44 -27.67
C LEU A 30 38.26 22.45 -28.35
N GLU A 31 38.70 21.74 -29.38
CA GLU A 31 37.90 20.72 -30.06
C GLU A 31 37.60 19.53 -29.14
N LYS A 32 38.59 19.06 -28.38
CA LYS A 32 38.39 18.02 -27.34
C LYS A 32 37.40 18.47 -26.28
N ALA A 33 37.52 19.70 -25.78
CA ALA A 33 36.60 20.26 -24.79
C ALA A 33 35.17 20.35 -25.33
N ARG A 34 35.00 20.77 -26.59
CA ARG A 34 33.68 20.81 -27.26
C ARG A 34 33.08 19.42 -27.46
N ALA A 35 33.89 18.45 -27.86
CA ALA A 35 33.42 17.07 -28.00
C ALA A 35 33.01 16.47 -26.65
N HIS A 36 33.77 16.75 -25.60
CA HIS A 36 33.43 16.33 -24.24
C HIS A 36 32.14 16.98 -23.75
N LEU A 37 31.96 18.28 -23.97
CA LEU A 37 30.74 19.00 -23.61
C LEU A 37 29.50 18.35 -24.27
N ARG A 38 29.53 18.10 -25.58
CA ARG A 38 28.43 17.45 -26.30
C ARG A 38 28.09 16.07 -25.74
N LYS A 39 29.11 15.30 -25.34
CA LYS A 39 28.92 13.99 -24.73
C LYS A 39 28.20 14.12 -23.39
N VAL A 40 28.65 15.04 -22.53
CA VAL A 40 28.04 15.27 -21.21
C VAL A 40 26.62 15.82 -21.33
N GLU A 41 26.35 16.70 -22.30
CA GLU A 41 24.99 17.20 -22.59
C GLU A 41 24.05 16.04 -22.94
N MET A 42 24.48 15.13 -23.82
CA MET A 42 23.70 13.95 -24.19
C MET A 42 23.46 13.01 -23.00
N GLU A 43 24.48 12.78 -22.17
CA GLU A 43 24.36 11.98 -20.95
C GLU A 43 23.40 12.63 -19.94
N ALA A 44 23.46 13.94 -19.77
CA ALA A 44 22.57 14.70 -18.89
C ALA A 44 21.12 14.66 -19.39
N ASP A 45 20.90 14.77 -20.70
CA ASP A 45 19.57 14.64 -21.29
C ASP A 45 19.00 13.24 -21.13
N GLN A 46 19.81 12.20 -21.35
CA GLN A 46 19.40 10.83 -21.11
C GLN A 46 19.06 10.59 -19.63
N TYR A 47 19.89 11.10 -18.72
CA TYR A 47 19.63 11.02 -17.28
C TYR A 47 18.33 11.72 -16.91
N ARG A 48 18.08 12.90 -17.46
CA ARG A 48 16.85 13.67 -17.24
C ARG A 48 15.61 12.90 -17.69
N VAL A 49 15.60 12.39 -18.92
CA VAL A 49 14.46 11.63 -19.48
C VAL A 49 14.21 10.34 -18.68
N ASN A 50 15.28 9.61 -18.34
CA ASN A 50 15.17 8.42 -17.51
C ASN A 50 14.64 8.76 -16.12
N GLY A 51 15.15 9.81 -15.49
CA GLY A 51 14.72 10.28 -14.17
C GLY A 51 13.23 10.61 -14.15
N TYR A 52 12.73 11.38 -15.14
CA TYR A 52 11.30 11.68 -15.23
C TYR A 52 10.45 10.43 -15.46
N SER A 53 10.91 9.49 -16.29
CA SER A 53 10.20 8.24 -16.54
C SER A 53 10.11 7.37 -15.28
N GLU A 54 11.19 7.28 -14.49
CA GLU A 54 11.22 6.56 -13.22
C GLU A 54 10.33 7.23 -12.16
N ILE A 55 10.32 8.56 -12.09
CA ILE A 55 9.42 9.30 -11.21
C ILE A 55 7.96 9.01 -11.56
N GLU A 56 7.61 9.01 -12.84
CA GLU A 56 6.24 8.72 -13.27
C GLU A 56 5.82 7.29 -12.94
N ARG A 57 6.69 6.31 -13.17
CA ARG A 57 6.44 4.91 -12.76
C ARG A 57 6.25 4.78 -11.26
N LYS A 58 7.10 5.42 -10.45
CA LYS A 58 6.98 5.42 -8.98
C LYS A 58 5.69 6.08 -8.52
N ARG A 59 5.28 7.18 -9.17
CA ARG A 59 4.02 7.87 -8.89
C ARG A 59 2.83 6.94 -9.13
N LEU A 60 2.77 6.29 -10.29
CA LEU A 60 1.70 5.33 -10.62
C LEU A 60 1.70 4.14 -9.66
N PHE A 61 2.87 3.60 -9.34
CA PHE A 61 2.99 2.51 -8.36
C PHE A 61 2.45 2.91 -6.99
N LEU A 62 2.77 4.11 -6.51
CA LEU A 62 2.30 4.61 -5.22
C LEU A 62 0.78 4.84 -5.20
N ILE A 63 0.22 5.38 -6.27
CA ILE A 63 -1.23 5.56 -6.41
C ILE A 63 -1.92 4.19 -6.36
N ASN A 64 -1.45 3.23 -7.15
CA ASN A 64 -2.04 1.89 -7.22
C ASN A 64 -1.93 1.14 -5.89
N SER A 65 -0.79 1.23 -5.20
CA SER A 65 -0.61 0.58 -3.90
C SER A 65 -1.51 1.21 -2.84
N THR A 66 -1.64 2.55 -2.84
CA THR A 66 -2.53 3.29 -1.93
C THR A 66 -3.99 2.92 -2.18
N TYR A 67 -4.40 2.83 -3.45
CA TYR A 67 -5.76 2.43 -3.82
C TYR A 67 -6.06 1.00 -3.34
N LYS A 68 -5.13 0.07 -3.53
CA LYS A 68 -5.27 -1.31 -3.04
C LYS A 68 -5.39 -1.37 -1.51
N THR A 69 -4.61 -0.58 -0.79
CA THR A 69 -4.72 -0.49 0.67
C THR A 69 -6.06 0.10 1.09
N LEU A 70 -6.58 1.09 0.36
CA LEU A 70 -7.87 1.69 0.63
C LEU A 70 -9.02 0.68 0.42
N GLU A 71 -8.98 -0.09 -0.67
CA GLU A 71 -9.96 -1.15 -0.95
C GLU A 71 -9.95 -2.23 0.13
N GLN A 72 -8.76 -2.65 0.59
CA GLN A 72 -8.65 -3.60 1.70
C GLN A 72 -9.27 -3.03 2.98
N LEU A 73 -8.99 -1.78 3.31
CA LEU A 73 -9.55 -1.12 4.49
C LEU A 73 -11.09 -1.03 4.42
N GLU A 74 -11.65 -0.74 3.25
CA GLU A 74 -13.09 -0.71 3.04
C GLU A 74 -13.72 -2.10 3.26
N ASN A 75 -13.09 -3.15 2.74
CA ASN A 75 -13.54 -4.53 2.95
C ASN A 75 -13.50 -4.92 4.44
N ASP A 76 -12.40 -4.63 5.14
CA ASP A 76 -12.25 -4.92 6.58
C ASP A 76 -13.31 -4.18 7.42
N ASN A 77 -13.62 -2.93 7.05
CA ASN A 77 -14.70 -2.16 7.69
C ASN A 77 -16.08 -2.79 7.44
N ASN A 78 -16.35 -3.23 6.22
CA ASN A 78 -17.61 -3.89 5.88
C ASN A 78 -17.79 -5.23 6.63
N GLU A 79 -16.72 -6.02 6.75
CA GLU A 79 -16.72 -7.24 7.56
C GLU A 79 -16.99 -6.92 9.04
N THR A 80 -16.37 -5.86 9.57
CA THR A 80 -16.59 -5.39 10.93
C THR A 80 -18.05 -4.97 11.16
N ILE A 81 -18.64 -4.24 10.23
CA ILE A 81 -20.05 -3.83 10.29
C ILE A 81 -20.96 -5.05 10.30
N HIS A 82 -20.73 -6.03 9.42
CA HIS A 82 -21.53 -7.25 9.37
C HIS A 82 -21.44 -8.04 10.67
N PHE A 83 -20.24 -8.16 11.24
CA PHE A 83 -20.03 -8.80 12.53
C PHE A 83 -20.80 -8.09 13.66
N GLU A 84 -20.71 -6.76 13.74
CA GLU A 84 -21.41 -5.98 14.77
C GLU A 84 -22.94 -6.03 14.59
N GLN A 85 -23.45 -6.09 13.35
CA GLN A 85 -24.87 -6.34 13.08
C GLN A 85 -25.32 -7.69 13.65
N GLN A 86 -24.58 -8.76 13.37
CA GLN A 86 -24.91 -10.09 13.88
C GLN A 86 -24.83 -10.14 15.43
N ARG A 87 -23.83 -9.47 16.00
CA ARG A 87 -23.68 -9.31 17.45
C ARG A 87 -24.87 -8.58 18.05
N ALA A 88 -25.29 -7.46 17.47
CA ALA A 88 -26.44 -6.68 17.94
C ALA A 88 -27.73 -7.51 17.87
N ILE A 89 -27.96 -8.22 16.76
CA ILE A 89 -29.12 -9.13 16.60
C ILE A 89 -29.13 -10.19 17.70
N ASN A 90 -27.99 -10.84 17.94
CA ASN A 90 -27.88 -11.88 18.96
C ASN A 90 -28.11 -11.34 20.37
N GLN A 91 -27.58 -10.15 20.68
CA GLN A 91 -27.81 -9.51 21.97
C GLN A 91 -29.29 -9.16 22.19
N VAL A 92 -29.95 -8.59 21.18
CA VAL A 92 -31.38 -8.29 21.25
C VAL A 92 -32.19 -9.57 21.42
N ARG A 93 -31.89 -10.62 20.64
CA ARG A 93 -32.55 -11.92 20.75
C ARG A 93 -32.44 -12.50 22.16
N GLN A 94 -31.25 -12.47 22.76
CA GLN A 94 -31.04 -12.98 24.11
C GLN A 94 -31.83 -12.19 25.16
N ARG A 95 -31.87 -10.85 25.05
CA ARG A 95 -32.67 -10.02 25.96
C ARG A 95 -34.17 -10.29 25.83
N VAL A 96 -34.67 -10.38 24.59
CA VAL A 96 -36.08 -10.71 24.33
C VAL A 96 -36.41 -12.11 24.87
N PHE A 97 -35.53 -13.08 24.67
CA PHE A 97 -35.70 -14.44 25.20
C PHE A 97 -35.74 -14.46 26.73
N GLN A 98 -34.83 -13.76 27.40
CA GLN A 98 -34.84 -13.65 28.86
C GLN A 98 -36.12 -13.00 29.38
N GLN A 99 -36.58 -11.94 28.72
CA GLN A 99 -37.84 -11.28 29.09
C GLN A 99 -39.04 -12.20 28.89
N ALA A 100 -39.08 -12.96 27.79
CA ALA A 100 -40.14 -13.94 27.53
C ALA A 100 -40.14 -15.06 28.58
N LEU A 101 -38.96 -15.57 28.97
CA LEU A 101 -38.83 -16.56 30.04
C LEU A 101 -39.31 -16.03 31.39
N GLN A 102 -38.94 -14.80 31.75
CA GLN A 102 -39.41 -14.18 32.99
C GLN A 102 -40.93 -13.98 32.98
N GLY A 103 -41.50 -13.55 31.85
CA GLY A 103 -42.95 -13.42 31.69
C GLY A 103 -43.68 -14.77 31.78
N ALA A 104 -43.14 -15.80 31.14
CA ALA A 104 -43.68 -17.16 31.22
C ALA A 104 -43.62 -17.70 32.66
N LEU A 105 -42.51 -17.51 33.36
CA LEU A 105 -42.35 -17.91 34.76
C LEU A 105 -43.34 -17.17 35.68
N GLY A 106 -43.52 -15.86 35.49
CA GLY A 106 -44.52 -15.08 36.23
C GLY A 106 -45.94 -15.58 35.99
N THR A 107 -46.27 -15.90 34.72
CA THR A 107 -47.58 -16.44 34.35
C THR A 107 -47.81 -17.82 34.97
N LEU A 108 -46.84 -18.73 34.84
CA LEU A 108 -46.90 -20.07 35.46
C LEU A 108 -47.10 -19.96 36.97
N ASN A 109 -46.32 -19.13 37.66
CA ASN A 109 -46.49 -18.93 39.11
C ASN A 109 -47.88 -18.42 39.49
N SER A 110 -48.53 -17.62 38.64
CA SER A 110 -49.89 -17.13 38.88
C SER A 110 -50.99 -18.13 38.53
N CYS A 111 -50.73 -19.08 37.63
CA CYS A 111 -51.72 -20.02 37.10
C CYS A 111 -51.61 -21.44 37.67
N LEU A 112 -50.51 -21.77 38.36
CA LEU A 112 -50.27 -23.08 38.96
C LEU A 112 -51.30 -23.38 40.07
N ASN A 113 -52.36 -24.08 39.67
CA ASN A 113 -53.38 -24.65 40.56
C ASN A 113 -53.23 -26.17 40.62
N ASN A 114 -53.90 -26.81 41.58
CA ASN A 114 -53.79 -28.27 41.80
C ASN A 114 -54.12 -29.09 40.55
N GLU A 115 -55.06 -28.63 39.72
CA GLU A 115 -55.44 -29.30 38.48
C GLU A 115 -54.32 -29.26 37.43
N LEU A 116 -53.73 -28.08 37.21
CA LEU A 116 -52.62 -27.90 36.28
C LEU A 116 -51.38 -28.67 36.73
N HIS A 117 -51.10 -28.71 38.04
CA HIS A 117 -50.03 -29.53 38.62
C HIS A 117 -50.21 -31.01 38.30
N LEU A 118 -51.40 -31.58 38.57
CA LEU A 118 -51.66 -33.01 38.32
C LEU A 118 -51.54 -33.37 36.84
N ARG A 119 -52.09 -32.54 35.94
CA ARG A 119 -51.95 -32.74 34.48
C ARG A 119 -50.49 -32.71 34.04
N THR A 120 -49.71 -31.76 34.55
CA THR A 120 -48.29 -31.63 34.21
C THR A 120 -47.46 -32.81 34.73
N ILE A 121 -47.73 -33.28 35.95
CA ILE A 121 -47.07 -34.46 36.53
C ILE A 121 -47.38 -35.72 35.70
N SER A 122 -48.64 -35.94 35.35
CA SER A 122 -49.03 -37.09 34.53
C SER A 122 -48.30 -37.08 33.19
N ALA A 123 -48.29 -35.94 32.48
CA ALA A 123 -47.59 -35.82 31.21
C ALA A 123 -46.07 -36.07 31.33
N ASN A 124 -45.43 -35.60 32.40
CA ASN A 124 -44.00 -35.85 32.63
C ASN A 124 -43.70 -37.33 32.94
N ILE A 125 -44.61 -38.04 33.62
CA ILE A 125 -44.50 -39.49 33.85
C ILE A 125 -44.60 -40.25 32.53
N ASP A 126 -45.55 -39.88 31.67
CA ASP A 126 -45.72 -40.50 30.35
C ASP A 126 -44.49 -40.28 29.46
N ILE A 127 -43.92 -39.07 29.45
CA ILE A 127 -42.67 -38.76 28.74
C ILE A 127 -41.51 -39.61 29.26
N LEU A 128 -41.37 -39.73 30.58
CA LEU A 128 -40.30 -40.54 31.19
C LEU A 128 -40.45 -42.02 30.83
N GLY A 129 -41.67 -42.55 30.83
CA GLY A 129 -41.98 -43.91 30.38
C GLY A 129 -41.52 -44.13 28.93
N ALA A 130 -41.92 -43.24 28.03
CA ALA A 130 -41.53 -43.31 26.62
C ALA A 130 -40.01 -43.22 26.41
N MET A 131 -39.30 -42.40 27.20
CA MET A 131 -37.83 -42.32 27.12
C MET A 131 -37.16 -43.63 27.52
N ASN A 132 -37.67 -44.31 28.55
CA ASN A 132 -37.13 -45.60 28.97
C ASN A 132 -37.36 -46.68 27.89
N GLU A 133 -38.52 -46.69 27.24
CA GLU A 133 -38.83 -47.61 26.13
C GLU A 133 -37.96 -47.41 24.89
N ILE A 134 -37.42 -46.20 24.66
CA ILE A 134 -36.50 -45.90 23.54
C ILE A 134 -35.06 -46.33 23.86
N THR A 135 -34.72 -46.45 25.14
CA THR A 135 -33.35 -46.73 25.59
C THR A 135 -33.10 -48.23 25.80
N ASP A 136 -34.16 -49.04 25.82
CA ASP A 136 -34.15 -50.53 25.78
C ASP A 136 -34.07 -51.07 24.34
#